data_AF-A0A441V9H5-F1
#
_entry.id   AF-A0A441V9H5-F1
#
_cell.length_a   1.000
_cell.length_b   1.000
_cell.length_c   1.000
_cell.angle_alpha   90.00
_cell.angle_beta   90.00
_cell.angle_gamma   90.00
#
_symmetry.space_group_name_H-M   'P 1'
#
loop_
_entity.id
_entity.type
_entity.pdbx_description
1 polymer ?
#
loop_
_entity_poly.entity_id
_entity_poly.type
_entity_poly.pdbx_seq_one_letter_code
_entity_poly.pdbx_strand_id
1 'polypeptide(L)'
;VMSMGQFLLMLGNILEPIRAAGAEVNLEWYRYLVTRFEPTDQPQAQMVAFLHTLFGEFILKNQMLKSTAISDAGITKQTLYEVEKNAMTRSTYERAMDALEVVNGEVADLIHKAWGR
;
A
#
# COMPACT_ATOMS: atom_id res chain seq x y z
N VAL A 1 -3.26 -10.75 -10.57
CA VAL A 1 -4.62 -10.18 -10.39
C VAL A 1 -5.62 -11.18 -9.82
N MET A 2 -5.65 -12.44 -10.28
CA MET A 2 -6.60 -13.46 -9.77
C MET A 2 -6.60 -13.63 -8.24
N SER A 3 -5.44 -13.73 -7.59
CA SER A 3 -5.38 -13.92 -6.12
C SER A 3 -5.95 -12.74 -5.33
N MET A 4 -5.68 -11.50 -5.75
CA MET A 4 -6.24 -10.29 -5.13
C MET A 4 -7.76 -10.22 -5.30
N GLY A 5 -8.26 -10.52 -6.50
CA GLY A 5 -9.69 -10.58 -6.75
C GLY A 5 -10.38 -11.61 -5.84
N GLN A 6 -9.77 -12.78 -5.65
CA GLN A 6 -10.29 -13.81 -4.74
C GLN A 6 -10.26 -13.37 -3.28
N PHE A 7 -9.20 -12.70 -2.81
CA PHE A 7 -9.15 -12.15 -1.46
C PHE A 7 -10.29 -11.15 -1.20
N LEU A 8 -10.61 -10.31 -2.18
CA LEU A 8 -11.68 -9.32 -2.05
C LEU A 8 -13.07 -9.93 -2.05
N LEU A 9 -13.30 -10.95 -2.88
CA LEU A 9 -14.53 -11.73 -2.84
C LEU A 9 -14.67 -12.45 -1.49
N MET A 10 -13.58 -13.03 -0.97
CA MET A 10 -13.57 -13.65 0.36
C MET A 10 -13.90 -12.65 1.47
N LEU A 11 -13.35 -11.43 1.42
CA LEU A 11 -13.68 -10.38 2.38
C LEU A 11 -15.18 -10.04 2.34
N GLY A 12 -15.77 -9.88 1.15
CA GLY A 12 -17.22 -9.68 0.99
C GLY A 12 -18.04 -10.80 1.62
N ASN A 13 -17.66 -12.06 1.34
CA ASN A 13 -18.32 -13.25 1.87
C ASN A 13 -18.23 -13.38 3.39
N ILE A 14 -17.21 -12.80 4.03
CA ILE A 14 -17.07 -12.78 5.51
C ILE A 14 -17.95 -11.69 6.12
N LEU A 15 -18.03 -10.53 5.47
CA LEU A 15 -18.82 -9.40 5.97
C LEU A 15 -20.33 -9.64 5.85
N GLU A 16 -20.79 -10.41 4.86
CA GLU A 16 -22.21 -10.74 4.66
C GLU A 16 -22.87 -11.44 5.87
N PRO A 17 -22.34 -12.56 6.39
CA PRO A 17 -22.88 -13.21 7.59
C PRO A 17 -22.85 -12.34 8.83
N ILE A 18 -21.81 -11.51 8.99
CA ILE A 18 -21.67 -10.60 10.14
C ILE A 18 -22.80 -9.56 10.15
N ARG A 19 -23.09 -8.98 8.97
CA ARG A 19 -24.24 -8.08 8.80
C ARG A 19 -25.57 -8.80 9.01
N ALA A 20 -25.71 -10.02 8.52
CA ALA A 20 -26.91 -10.83 8.69
C ALA A 20 -27.21 -11.17 10.17
N ALA A 21 -26.17 -11.27 11.01
CA ALA A 21 -26.29 -11.47 12.45
C ALA A 21 -26.62 -10.18 13.23
N GLY A 22 -26.83 -9.05 12.55
CA GLY A 22 -27.19 -7.77 13.16
C GLY A 22 -26.02 -6.96 13.72
N ALA A 23 -24.76 -7.36 13.42
CA ALA A 23 -23.60 -6.54 13.77
C ALA A 23 -23.43 -5.40 12.76
N GLU A 24 -23.30 -4.17 13.26
CA GLU A 24 -22.93 -3.03 12.43
C GLU A 24 -21.44 -3.13 12.06
N VAL A 25 -21.17 -3.29 10.76
CA VAL A 25 -19.81 -3.17 10.22
C VAL A 25 -19.57 -1.69 9.93
N ASN A 26 -19.04 -0.97 10.92
CA ASN A 26 -18.67 0.44 10.79
C ASN A 26 -17.24 0.59 10.26
N LEU A 27 -17.06 0.27 8.97
CA LEU A 27 -15.82 0.55 8.24
C LEU A 27 -15.86 1.99 7.70
N GLU A 28 -15.13 2.89 8.34
CA GLU A 28 -15.05 4.30 7.89
C GLU A 28 -14.34 4.44 6.55
N TRP A 29 -13.29 3.64 6.30
CA TRP A 29 -12.61 3.58 5.02
C TRP A 29 -11.82 2.28 4.82
N TYR A 30 -11.60 1.94 3.55
CA TYR A 30 -10.59 0.98 3.12
C TYR A 30 -9.91 1.50 1.85
N ARG A 31 -8.64 1.15 1.64
CA ARG A 31 -7.86 1.56 0.47
C ARG A 31 -6.94 0.44 -0.03
N TYR A 32 -6.65 0.46 -1.32
CA TYR A 32 -5.67 -0.40 -1.98
C TYR A 32 -4.34 0.34 -2.12
N LEU A 33 -3.25 -0.30 -1.68
CA LEU A 33 -1.89 0.17 -1.94
C LEU A 33 -1.24 -0.74 -2.98
N VAL A 34 -0.74 -0.16 -4.07
CA VAL A 34 0.14 -0.87 -5.00
C VAL A 34 1.50 -1.01 -4.34
N THR A 35 2.01 -2.24 -4.27
CA THR A 35 3.31 -2.55 -3.65
C THR A 35 4.28 -3.12 -4.67
N ARG A 36 5.58 -2.96 -4.39
CA ARG A 36 6.68 -3.43 -5.26
C ARG A 36 6.56 -2.91 -6.70
N PHE A 37 6.17 -1.65 -6.85
CA PHE A 37 6.02 -1.00 -8.14
C PHE A 37 7.38 -0.61 -8.74
N GLU A 38 7.56 -0.84 -10.04
CA GLU A 38 8.73 -0.40 -10.82
C GLU A 38 8.32 0.69 -11.81
N PRO A 39 8.63 1.99 -11.56
CA PRO A 39 8.18 3.08 -12.42
C PRO A 39 8.72 3.04 -13.85
N THR A 40 9.85 2.36 -14.06
CA THR A 40 10.47 2.17 -15.37
C THR A 40 9.80 1.06 -16.18
N ASP A 41 9.00 0.21 -15.54
CA ASP A 41 8.25 -0.87 -16.18
C ASP A 41 6.94 -0.30 -16.74
N GLN A 42 6.92 -0.03 -18.05
CA GLN A 42 5.77 0.56 -18.74
C GLN A 42 4.48 -0.27 -18.63
N PRO A 43 4.51 -1.61 -18.83
CA PRO A 43 3.36 -2.46 -18.53
C PRO A 43 2.80 -2.29 -17.12
N GLN A 44 3.64 -2.17 -16.09
CA GLN A 44 3.16 -1.92 -14.73
C GLN A 44 2.49 -0.55 -14.62
N ALA A 45 3.09 0.50 -15.19
CA ALA A 45 2.50 1.84 -15.18
C ALA A 45 1.11 1.88 -15.83
N GLN A 46 0.94 1.18 -16.97
CA GLN A 46 -0.36 1.03 -17.63
C GLN A 46 -1.38 0.30 -16.75
N MET A 47 -0.96 -0.78 -16.08
CA MET A 47 -1.81 -1.52 -15.16
C MET A 47 -2.25 -0.66 -13.96
N VAL A 48 -1.34 0.11 -13.37
CA VAL A 48 -1.67 1.02 -12.26
C VAL A 48 -2.67 2.09 -12.71
N ALA A 49 -2.46 2.69 -13.87
CA ALA A 49 -3.42 3.64 -14.44
C ALA A 49 -4.80 3.00 -14.63
N PHE A 50 -4.85 1.77 -15.14
CA PHE A 50 -6.10 1.01 -15.26
C PHE A 50 -6.75 0.74 -13.91
N LEU A 51 -5.99 0.33 -12.89
CA LEU A 51 -6.50 0.14 -11.53
C LEU A 51 -7.06 1.43 -10.93
N HIS A 52 -6.45 2.59 -11.18
CA HIS A 52 -7.01 3.89 -10.80
C HIS A 52 -8.37 4.16 -11.45
N THR A 53 -8.56 3.77 -12.72
CA THR A 53 -9.88 3.92 -13.38
C THR A 53 -10.93 2.98 -12.81
N LEU A 54 -10.55 1.79 -12.35
CA LEU A 54 -11.48 0.78 -11.80
C LEU A 54 -11.85 1.04 -10.34
N PHE A 55 -10.86 1.37 -9.51
CA PHE A 55 -11.03 1.49 -8.05
C PHE A 55 -11.22 2.95 -7.60
N GLY A 56 -10.96 3.94 -8.46
CA GLY A 56 -11.21 5.34 -8.18
C GLY A 56 -10.54 5.80 -6.89
N GLU A 57 -11.33 6.33 -5.95
CA GLU A 57 -10.83 6.79 -4.65
C GLU A 57 -10.44 5.66 -3.69
N PHE A 58 -10.78 4.41 -4.00
CA PHE A 58 -10.43 3.26 -3.16
C PHE A 58 -8.98 2.80 -3.34
N ILE A 59 -8.20 3.38 -4.25
CA ILE A 59 -6.76 3.11 -4.39
C ILE A 59 -5.95 4.33 -3.94
N LEU A 60 -4.86 4.09 -3.21
CA LEU A 60 -3.94 5.15 -2.80
C LEU A 60 -3.27 5.78 -4.02
N LYS A 61 -3.04 7.08 -3.94
CA LYS A 61 -2.42 7.89 -4.99
C LYS A 61 -0.97 7.51 -5.19
N ASN A 62 -0.28 7.19 -4.10
CA ASN A 62 1.14 6.83 -4.10
C ASN A 62 1.33 5.31 -4.12
N GLN A 63 2.38 4.85 -4.81
CA GLN A 63 2.75 3.43 -4.88
C GLN A 63 4.02 3.17 -4.10
N MET A 64 4.07 2.04 -3.42
CA MET A 64 5.28 1.60 -2.73
C MET A 64 6.23 0.93 -3.72
N LEU A 65 7.44 1.49 -3.84
CA LEU A 65 8.43 1.06 -4.84
C LEU A 65 9.02 -0.33 -4.54
N LYS A 66 9.38 -1.05 -5.59
CA LYS A 66 10.33 -2.15 -5.48
C LYS A 66 11.73 -1.56 -5.34
N SER A 67 12.35 -1.76 -4.18
CA SER A 67 13.69 -1.25 -3.89
C SER A 67 14.56 -2.33 -3.27
N THR A 68 15.83 -2.40 -3.69
CA THR A 68 16.80 -3.28 -3.06
C THR A 68 17.07 -2.87 -1.62
N ALA A 69 17.01 -1.58 -1.28
CA ALA A 69 17.13 -1.09 0.10
C ALA A 69 16.05 -1.69 1.03
N ILE A 70 14.80 -1.77 0.55
CA ILE A 70 13.69 -2.36 1.30
C ILE A 70 13.89 -3.88 1.43
N SER A 71 14.33 -4.54 0.37
CA SER A 71 14.64 -5.98 0.38
C SER A 71 15.76 -6.32 1.36
N ASP A 72 16.86 -5.55 1.34
CA ASP A 72 18.04 -5.76 2.19
C ASP A 72 17.71 -5.53 3.67
N ALA A 73 16.98 -4.45 3.99
CA ALA A 73 16.46 -4.21 5.34
C ALA A 73 15.57 -5.37 5.82
N GLY A 74 14.76 -5.94 4.92
CA GLY A 74 13.93 -7.11 5.21
C GLY A 74 14.74 -8.37 5.58
N ILE A 75 15.93 -8.57 4.99
CA ILE A 75 16.82 -9.69 5.32
C ILE A 75 17.34 -9.57 6.76
N THR A 76 17.69 -8.36 7.19
CA THR A 76 18.14 -8.10 8.56
C THR A 76 17.00 -7.93 9.56
N LYS A 77 15.74 -8.06 9.11
CA LYS A 77 14.52 -7.85 9.90
C LYS A 77 14.45 -6.44 10.51
N GLN A 78 14.95 -5.46 9.78
CA GLN A 78 14.92 -4.05 10.15
C GLN A 78 14.00 -3.30 9.20
N THR A 79 13.40 -2.22 9.69
CA THR A 79 12.74 -1.23 8.84
C THR A 79 13.79 -0.31 8.22
N LEU A 80 13.44 0.38 7.12
CA LEU A 80 14.37 1.33 6.49
C LEU A 80 14.72 2.53 7.41
N TYR A 81 13.89 2.78 8.42
CA TYR A 81 14.12 3.78 9.47
C TYR A 81 15.24 3.38 10.43
N GLU A 82 15.56 2.09 10.54
CA GLU A 82 16.54 1.54 11.49
C GLU A 82 17.89 1.21 10.82
N VAL A 83 17.93 1.12 9.49
CA VAL A 83 19.16 0.78 8.77
C VAL A 83 20.08 2.01 8.67
N GLU A 84 21.38 1.79 8.91
CA GLU A 84 22.39 2.83 8.71
C GLU A 84 22.48 3.23 7.23
N LYS A 85 22.36 4.53 6.94
CA LYS A 85 22.36 5.05 5.56
C LYS A 85 23.60 4.65 4.75
N ASN A 86 24.74 4.50 5.42
CA ASN A 86 26.02 4.16 4.80
C ASN A 86 26.15 2.67 4.48
N ALA A 87 25.25 1.81 4.99
CA ALA A 87 25.26 0.38 4.71
C ALA A 87 24.77 0.02 3.31
N MET A 88 24.29 0.99 2.53
CA MET A 88 23.72 0.76 1.20
C MET A 88 24.00 1.93 0.24
N THR A 89 23.64 1.74 -1.04
CA THR A 89 23.78 2.81 -2.03
C THR A 89 22.85 3.98 -1.69
N ARG A 90 23.42 5.16 -1.44
CA ARG A 90 22.70 6.37 -1.00
C ARG A 90 21.48 6.71 -1.86
N SER A 91 21.62 6.70 -3.19
CA SER A 91 20.52 7.01 -4.11
C SER A 91 19.40 5.97 -4.11
N THR A 92 19.68 4.73 -3.70
CA THR A 92 18.65 3.70 -3.52
C THR A 92 17.92 3.89 -2.18
N TYR A 93 18.65 4.22 -1.12
CA TYR A 93 18.08 4.54 0.18
C TYR A 93 17.15 5.75 0.10
N GLU A 94 17.62 6.87 -0.47
CA GLU A 94 16.86 8.12 -0.58
C GLU A 94 15.55 7.90 -1.34
N ARG A 95 15.59 7.26 -2.52
CA ARG A 95 14.37 6.94 -3.28
C ARG A 95 13.39 6.04 -2.52
N ALA A 96 13.89 5.10 -1.72
CA ALA A 96 13.03 4.22 -0.93
C ALA A 96 12.41 4.93 0.27
N MET A 97 13.17 5.83 0.90
CA MET A 97 12.67 6.70 1.97
C MET A 97 11.62 7.69 1.45
N ASP A 98 11.83 8.29 0.29
CA ASP A 98 10.86 9.20 -0.33
C ASP A 98 9.53 8.48 -0.59
N ALA A 99 9.59 7.25 -1.13
CA ALA A 99 8.40 6.43 -1.35
C ALA A 99 7.68 6.06 -0.05
N LEU A 100 8.43 5.72 1.01
CA LEU A 100 7.88 5.47 2.34
C LEU A 100 7.16 6.70 2.90
N GLU A 101 7.79 7.87 2.79
CA GLU A 101 7.24 9.11 3.32
C GLU A 101 5.90 9.46 2.67
N VAL A 102 5.83 9.43 1.32
CA VAL A 102 4.59 9.79 0.62
C VAL A 102 3.47 8.76 0.83
N VAL A 103 3.79 7.47 0.89
CA VAL A 103 2.80 6.41 1.14
C VAL A 103 2.31 6.45 2.59
N ASN A 104 3.23 6.54 3.56
CA ASN A 104 2.87 6.55 4.97
C ASN A 104 2.15 7.85 5.35
N GLY A 105 2.51 8.98 4.73
CA GLY A 105 1.78 10.23 4.86
C GLY A 105 0.33 10.10 4.41
N GLU A 106 0.07 9.48 3.25
CA GLU A 106 -1.29 9.25 2.77
C GLU A 106 -2.11 8.34 3.73
N VAL A 107 -1.47 7.32 4.30
CA VAL A 107 -2.11 6.46 5.31
C VAL A 107 -2.37 7.21 6.61
N ALA A 108 -1.42 8.01 7.07
CA ALA A 108 -1.56 8.84 8.26
C ALA A 108 -2.71 9.86 8.10
N ASP A 109 -2.83 10.50 6.94
CA ASP A 109 -3.92 11.41 6.63
C ASP A 109 -5.29 10.72 6.69
N LEU A 110 -5.40 9.48 6.19
CA LEU A 110 -6.65 8.71 6.28
C LEU A 110 -7.01 8.36 7.72
N ILE A 111 -6.00 8.03 8.53
CA ILE A 111 -6.18 7.77 9.96
C ILE A 111 -6.62 9.05 10.68
N HIS A 112 -5.98 10.19 10.41
CA HIS A 112 -6.36 11.47 11.01
C HIS A 112 -7.77 11.88 10.65
N LYS A 113 -8.18 11.72 9.38
CA LYS A 113 -9.55 11.97 8.93
C LYS A 113 -10.58 11.10 9.65
N ALA A 114 -10.29 9.82 9.84
CA ALA A 114 -11.16 8.91 10.61
C ALA A 114 -11.31 9.37 12.06
N TRP A 115 -10.24 9.91 12.65
CA TRP A 115 -10.30 10.50 13.99
C TRP A 115 -10.93 11.90 14.03
N GLY A 116 -11.36 12.46 12.90
CA GLY A 116 -11.92 13.81 12.80
C GLY A 116 -10.88 14.92 13.02
N ARG A 117 -9.61 14.68 12.66
CA ARG A 117 -8.47 15.58 12.82
C ARG A 117 -7.87 16.01 11.48
#